data_AF-A0A286KR15-F1
#
_entry.id   AF-A0A286KR15-F1
#
_cell.length_a   1.000
_cell.length_b   1.000
_cell.length_c   1.000
_cell.angle_alpha   90.00
_cell.angle_beta   90.00
_cell.angle_gamma   90.00
#
_symmetry.space_group_name_H-M   'P 1'
#
loop_
_entity.id
_entity.type
_entity.pdbx_description
1 polymer ?
#
loop_
_entity_poly.entity_id
_entity_poly.type
_entity_poly.pdbx_seq_one_letter_code
_entity_poly.pdbx_strand_id
1 'polypeptide(L)'
;GIEEESKKVVVTGVEMFRKLLDYAEAGDNIGALLRGVAREDIQRGQVLAKPGSITPHTNFKAETYVLTKEEGGRHTPFFNNYRPQFYFRTTDVTGIVTLPEGTDM
;
A
#
# COMPACT_ATOMS: atom_id res chain seq x y z
N GLY A 1 8.45 -1.92 -0.38
CA GLY A 1 7.01 -2.17 -0.20
C GLY A 1 6.40 -2.83 -1.42
N ILE A 2 6.65 -2.28 -2.61
CA ILE A 2 6.17 -2.84 -3.88
C ILE A 2 7.24 -3.75 -4.49
N GLU A 3 6.82 -4.90 -5.01
CA GLU A 3 7.61 -5.81 -5.85
C GLU A 3 6.82 -6.07 -7.13
N GLU A 4 7.52 -6.26 -8.25
CA GLU A 4 6.87 -6.48 -9.55
C GLU A 4 6.18 -7.85 -9.62
N GLU A 5 6.73 -8.85 -8.95
CA GLU A 5 6.18 -10.20 -8.94
C GLU A 5 5.55 -10.57 -7.59
N SER A 6 4.39 -11.25 -7.65
CA SER A 6 3.73 -11.77 -6.46
C SER A 6 4.23 -13.18 -6.11
N LYS A 7 4.63 -13.40 -4.85
CA LYS A 7 4.98 -14.73 -4.34
C LYS A 7 3.73 -15.47 -3.85
N LYS A 8 3.56 -16.72 -4.30
CA LYS A 8 2.50 -17.60 -3.77
C LYS A 8 2.98 -18.28 -2.49
N VAL A 9 2.15 -18.24 -1.45
CA VAL A 9 2.44 -18.80 -0.13
C VAL A 9 1.21 -19.50 0.43
N VAL A 10 1.41 -20.40 1.39
CA VAL A 10 0.32 -21.10 2.11
C VAL A 10 0.28 -20.58 3.54
N VAL A 11 -0.89 -20.09 3.96
CA VAL A 11 -1.16 -19.78 5.38
C VAL A 11 -1.37 -21.10 6.11
N THR A 12 -0.60 -21.35 7.17
CA THR A 12 -0.67 -22.58 7.97
C THR A 12 -1.24 -22.37 9.36
N GLY A 13 -1.51 -21.13 9.73
CA GLY A 13 -2.13 -20.78 11.00
C GLY A 13 -2.54 -19.33 11.03
N VAL A 14 -3.57 -19.03 11.80
CA VAL A 14 -4.05 -17.68 12.07
C VAL A 14 -4.12 -17.51 13.57
N GLU A 15 -3.61 -16.39 14.07
CA GLU A 15 -3.60 -16.09 15.49
C GLU A 15 -4.08 -14.68 15.80
N MET A 16 -4.67 -14.51 16.97
CA MET A 16 -5.01 -13.20 17.53
C MET A 16 -4.75 -13.22 19.03
N PHE A 17 -4.01 -12.23 19.56
CA PHE A 17 -3.69 -12.12 20.99
C PHE A 17 -3.20 -13.42 21.65
N ARG A 18 -2.26 -14.13 20.99
CA ARG A 18 -1.69 -15.43 21.43
C ARG A 18 -2.69 -16.59 21.50
N LYS A 19 -3.84 -16.48 20.80
CA LYS A 19 -4.80 -17.57 20.60
C LYS A 19 -4.82 -17.97 19.14
N LEU A 20 -4.79 -19.27 18.89
CA LEU A 20 -5.02 -19.82 17.55
C LEU A 20 -6.51 -19.71 17.20
N LEU A 21 -6.78 -19.37 15.95
CA LEU A 21 -8.12 -19.25 15.40
C LEU A 21 -8.27 -20.24 14.24
N ASP A 22 -9.47 -20.79 14.06
CA ASP A 22 -9.80 -21.66 12.92
C ASP A 22 -9.96 -20.86 11.63
N TYR A 23 -10.46 -19.63 11.73
CA TYR A 23 -10.61 -18.67 10.64
C TYR A 23 -10.55 -17.24 11.18
N ALA A 24 -10.41 -16.27 10.29
CA ALA A 24 -10.50 -14.85 10.59
C ALA A 24 -11.38 -14.14 9.56
N GLU A 25 -11.97 -13.02 9.96
CA GLU A 25 -12.90 -12.25 9.15
C GLU A 25 -12.39 -10.82 8.90
N ALA A 26 -13.06 -10.10 8.00
CA ALA A 26 -12.73 -8.72 7.73
C ALA A 26 -12.95 -7.85 8.97
N GLY A 27 -11.91 -7.14 9.39
CA GLY A 27 -11.91 -6.32 10.61
C GLY A 27 -11.01 -6.86 11.72
N ASP A 28 -10.63 -8.14 11.64
CA ASP A 28 -9.75 -8.77 12.62
C ASP A 28 -8.29 -8.30 12.49
N ASN A 29 -7.64 -8.04 13.63
CA ASN A 29 -6.20 -7.80 13.70
C ASN A 29 -5.46 -9.10 14.03
N ILE A 30 -4.93 -9.77 13.02
CA ILE A 30 -4.35 -11.11 13.13
C ILE A 30 -2.84 -11.16 12.86
N GLY A 31 -2.21 -12.22 13.36
CA GLY A 31 -1.00 -12.79 12.78
C GLY A 31 -1.34 -13.95 11.85
N ALA A 32 -0.67 -14.01 10.68
CA ALA A 32 -0.80 -15.13 9.74
C ALA A 32 0.55 -15.84 9.62
N LEU A 33 0.58 -17.14 9.92
CA LEU A 33 1.78 -17.96 9.78
C LEU A 33 1.92 -18.42 8.33
N LEU A 34 3.02 -18.05 7.69
CA LEU A 34 3.28 -18.33 6.27
C LEU A 34 4.33 -19.44 6.11
N ARG A 35 3.98 -20.48 5.36
CA ARG A 35 4.86 -21.63 5.16
C ARG A 35 6.11 -21.24 4.38
N GLY A 36 7.28 -21.46 4.98
CA GLY A 36 8.57 -21.35 4.31
C GLY A 36 8.92 -19.94 3.89
N VAL A 37 8.42 -18.92 4.61
CA VAL A 37 8.75 -17.52 4.37
C VAL A 37 9.51 -16.99 5.57
N ALA A 38 10.71 -16.46 5.32
CA ALA A 38 11.51 -15.82 6.35
C ALA A 38 11.04 -14.38 6.59
N ARG A 39 11.45 -13.78 7.71
CA ARG A 39 11.03 -12.40 8.04
C ARG A 39 11.59 -11.39 7.03
N GLU A 40 12.81 -11.63 6.57
CA GLU A 40 13.53 -10.86 5.57
C GLU A 40 12.92 -10.95 4.16
N ASP A 41 12.12 -11.98 3.89
CA ASP A 41 11.40 -12.14 2.61
C ASP A 41 10.14 -11.27 2.53
N ILE A 42 9.76 -10.59 3.61
CA ILE A 42 8.54 -9.79 3.70
C ILE A 42 8.87 -8.39 4.18
N GLN A 43 8.23 -7.42 3.55
CA GLN A 43 8.39 -6.01 3.87
C GLN A 43 7.03 -5.34 4.10
N ARG A 44 7.01 -4.37 5.01
CA ARG A 44 5.86 -3.51 5.23
C ARG A 44 5.47 -2.82 3.91
N GLY A 45 4.17 -2.80 3.62
CA GLY A 45 3.62 -2.36 2.34
C GLY A 45 3.10 -3.48 1.45
N GLN A 46 3.60 -4.70 1.61
CA GLN A 46 3.04 -5.88 0.94
C GLN A 46 1.69 -6.25 1.54
N VAL A 47 0.89 -7.00 0.77
CA VAL A 47 -0.44 -7.47 1.17
C VAL A 47 -0.56 -8.98 0.97
N LEU A 48 -1.26 -9.65 1.90
CA LEU A 48 -1.77 -11.00 1.66
C LEU A 48 -3.12 -10.89 0.96
N ALA A 49 -3.28 -11.58 -0.15
CA ALA A 49 -4.49 -11.55 -0.96
C ALA A 49 -4.79 -12.92 -1.54
N LYS A 50 -6.06 -13.14 -1.91
CA LYS A 50 -6.46 -14.34 -2.65
C LYS A 50 -5.66 -14.40 -3.96
N PRO A 51 -5.10 -15.56 -4.35
CA PRO A 51 -4.34 -15.67 -5.58
C PRO A 51 -5.11 -15.15 -6.80
N GLY A 52 -4.49 -14.23 -7.54
CA GLY A 52 -5.06 -13.63 -8.75
C GLY A 52 -6.11 -12.53 -8.53
N SER A 53 -6.44 -12.16 -7.28
CA SER A 53 -7.43 -11.11 -7.03
C SER A 53 -6.87 -9.68 -7.12
N ILE A 54 -5.54 -9.51 -7.05
CA ILE A 54 -4.86 -8.23 -7.15
C ILE A 54 -3.49 -8.42 -7.78
N THR A 55 -3.05 -7.44 -8.56
CA THR A 55 -1.71 -7.35 -9.17
C THR A 55 -1.02 -6.05 -8.76
N PRO A 56 0.32 -6.03 -8.65
CA PRO A 56 1.05 -4.79 -8.37
C PRO A 56 0.99 -3.85 -9.58
N HIS A 57 0.92 -2.54 -9.32
CA HIS A 57 0.90 -1.49 -10.34
C HIS A 57 1.78 -0.32 -9.90
N THR A 58 2.49 0.28 -10.87
CA THR A 58 3.38 1.43 -10.64
C THR A 58 2.87 2.72 -11.29
N ASN A 59 1.84 2.62 -12.15
CA ASN A 59 1.24 3.74 -12.86
C ASN A 59 -0.28 3.67 -12.71
N PHE A 60 -0.90 4.79 -12.37
CA PHE A 60 -2.34 4.90 -12.24
C PHE A 60 -2.79 6.35 -12.48
N LYS A 61 -4.08 6.53 -12.76
CA LYS A 61 -4.74 7.83 -12.73
C LYS A 61 -5.52 7.94 -11.42
N ALA A 62 -5.52 9.12 -10.82
CA ALA A 62 -6.29 9.39 -9.62
C ALA A 62 -6.84 10.81 -9.66
N GLU A 63 -7.93 11.00 -8.95
CA GLU A 63 -8.46 12.30 -8.58
C GLU A 63 -7.99 12.60 -7.14
N THR A 64 -7.51 13.82 -6.91
CA THR A 64 -6.89 14.19 -5.63
C THR A 64 -7.37 15.55 -5.18
N TYR A 65 -7.63 15.67 -3.87
CA TYR A 65 -7.82 16.95 -3.21
C TYR A 65 -6.49 17.39 -2.59
N VAL A 66 -6.03 18.59 -2.95
CA VAL A 66 -4.82 19.20 -2.38
C VAL A 66 -5.25 20.07 -1.20
N LEU A 67 -4.77 19.74 -0.01
CA LEU A 67 -5.07 20.49 1.21
C LEU A 67 -4.66 21.96 1.06
N THR A 68 -5.56 22.84 1.49
CA THR A 68 -5.29 24.28 1.60
C THR A 68 -4.27 24.57 2.69
N LYS A 69 -3.74 25.80 2.72
CA LYS A 69 -2.82 26.23 3.78
C LYS A 69 -3.46 26.16 5.17
N GLU A 70 -4.73 26.53 5.28
CA GLU A 70 -5.52 26.53 6.52
C GLU A 70 -5.74 25.11 7.04
N GLU A 71 -5.77 24.12 6.14
CA GLU A 71 -5.84 22.70 6.47
C GLU A 71 -4.45 22.08 6.76
N GLY A 72 -3.39 22.90 6.81
CA GLY A 72 -2.01 22.45 7.04
C GLY A 72 -1.32 21.90 5.78
N GLY A 73 -1.87 22.19 4.61
CA GLY A 73 -1.33 21.82 3.32
C GLY A 73 -0.21 22.74 2.82
N ARG A 74 -0.05 22.79 1.50
CA ARG A 74 1.03 23.54 0.87
C ARG A 74 0.69 25.03 0.79
N HIS A 75 1.72 25.87 0.91
CA HIS A 75 1.61 27.31 0.71
C HIS A 75 1.81 27.74 -0.74
N THR A 76 2.49 26.91 -1.54
CA THR A 76 2.85 27.20 -2.92
C THR A 76 2.37 26.07 -3.83
N PRO A 77 2.01 26.42 -5.09
CA PRO A 77 1.61 25.42 -6.06
C PRO A 77 2.77 24.45 -6.38
N PHE A 78 2.42 23.33 -7.01
CA PHE A 78 3.33 22.35 -7.59
C PHE A 78 2.95 22.07 -9.05
N PHE A 79 3.95 21.61 -9.79
CA PHE A 79 3.88 21.43 -11.23
C PHE A 79 4.16 19.99 -11.61
N ASN A 80 4.14 19.71 -12.91
CA ASN A 80 4.63 18.45 -13.48
C ASN A 80 6.02 18.09 -12.95
N ASN A 81 6.25 16.79 -12.74
CA ASN A 81 7.44 16.22 -12.09
C ASN A 81 7.56 16.48 -10.59
N TYR A 82 6.49 16.92 -9.91
CA TYR A 82 6.44 16.90 -8.45
C TYR A 82 6.60 15.47 -7.94
N ARG A 83 7.45 15.27 -6.92
CA ARG A 83 7.84 13.95 -6.39
C ARG A 83 7.46 13.76 -4.91
N PRO A 84 6.17 13.69 -4.56
CA PRO A 84 5.76 13.42 -3.19
C PRO A 84 5.89 11.93 -2.83
N GLN A 85 5.78 11.66 -1.53
CA GLN A 85 5.48 10.30 -1.04
C GLN A 85 3.97 10.06 -1.12
N PHE A 86 3.58 8.91 -1.65
CA PHE A 86 2.19 8.45 -1.66
C PHE A 86 2.02 7.36 -0.61
N TYR A 87 1.11 7.58 0.33
CA TYR A 87 0.78 6.61 1.36
C TYR A 87 -0.29 5.64 0.87
N PHE A 88 0.07 4.37 0.68
CA PHE A 88 -0.85 3.29 0.34
C PHE A 88 -0.92 2.28 1.48
N ARG A 89 -2.02 2.33 2.23
CA ARG A 89 -2.32 1.45 3.37
C ARG A 89 -1.28 1.47 4.49
N THR A 90 -0.13 0.84 4.29
CA THR A 90 0.93 0.70 5.30
C THR A 90 2.31 1.09 4.78
N THR A 91 2.44 1.54 3.52
CA THR A 91 3.70 1.97 2.92
C THR A 91 3.61 3.35 2.33
N ASP A 92 4.73 4.07 2.42
CA ASP A 92 5.01 5.25 1.62
C ASP A 92 5.81 4.83 0.39
N VAL A 93 5.44 5.36 -0.78
CA VAL A 93 6.16 5.13 -2.04
C VAL A 93 6.32 6.47 -2.74
N THR A 94 7.55 6.80 -3.14
CA THR A 94 7.81 8.03 -3.91
C THR A 94 7.27 7.86 -5.32
N GLY A 95 6.43 8.79 -5.76
CA GLY A 95 5.89 8.80 -7.12
C GLY A 95 6.28 10.07 -7.87
N ILE A 96 5.97 10.11 -9.16
CA ILE A 96 6.10 11.31 -9.99
C ILE A 96 4.69 11.71 -10.43
N VAL A 97 4.33 12.96 -10.21
CA VAL A 97 3.04 13.49 -10.65
C VAL A 97 3.12 13.98 -12.10
N THR A 98 2.18 13.51 -12.91
CA THR A 98 1.89 14.04 -14.25
C THR A 98 0.51 14.66 -14.26
N LEU A 99 0.46 15.99 -14.34
CA LEU A 99 -0.74 16.81 -14.42
C LEU A 99 -1.25 16.89 -15.87
N PRO A 100 -2.57 17.04 -16.07
CA PRO A 100 -3.13 17.37 -17.38
C PRO A 100 -2.53 18.66 -17.95
N GLU A 101 -2.57 18.80 -19.26
CA GLU A 101 -2.07 19.99 -19.95
C GLU A 101 -2.75 21.27 -19.43
N GLY A 102 -1.97 22.32 -19.17
CA GLY A 102 -2.46 23.61 -18.67
C GLY A 102 -2.94 23.61 -17.21
N THR A 103 -2.63 22.58 -16.42
CA THR A 103 -3.02 22.49 -15.01
C THR A 103 -1.81 22.69 -14.08
N ASP A 104 -1.94 23.62 -13.15
CA ASP A 104 -1.07 23.79 -11.99
C ASP A 104 -1.91 23.57 -10.72
N MET A 105 -1.33 22.96 -9.68
CA MET A 105 -2.04 22.55 -8.45
C MET A 105 -1.43 23.17 -7.20
#